data_AF-A0A8J5H2J2-F1
#
_entry.id   AF-A0A8J5H2J2-F1
#
_cell.length_a   1.000
_cell.length_b   1.000
_cell.length_c   1.000
_cell.angle_alpha   90.00
_cell.angle_beta   90.00
_cell.angle_gamma   90.00
#
_symmetry.space_group_name_H-M   'P 1'
#
loop_
_entity.id
_entity.type
_entity.pdbx_description
1 polymer ?
#
loop_
_entity_poly.entity_id
_entity_poly.type
_entity_poly.pdbx_seq_one_letter_code
_entity_poly.pdbx_strand_id
1 'polypeptide(L)' 'MATLSGTKTGRSPRDKRVVKDETTANELWWGKGSPNIEMDEHTFLVHRERVVDYLNSLDKVGQFVRLEFF' A
#
# COMPACT_ATOMS: atom_id res chain seq x y z
N MET A 1 -15.95 -5.91 22.17
CA MET A 1 -14.80 -4.99 22.21
C MET A 1 -15.09 -3.84 21.26
N ALA A 2 -14.90 -2.59 21.69
CA ALA A 2 -15.02 -1.41 20.85
C ALA A 2 -13.64 -0.74 20.77
N THR A 3 -13.24 -0.30 19.58
CA THR A 3 -11.92 0.28 19.31
C THR A 3 -12.07 1.56 18.50
N LEU A 4 -11.19 2.55 18.74
CA LEU A 4 -11.17 3.82 18.04
C LEU A 4 -9.98 3.84 17.06
N SER A 5 -10.23 4.22 15.79
CA SER A 5 -9.22 4.20 14.72
C SER A 5 -8.40 5.50 14.59
N GLY A 6 -8.60 6.45 15.50
CA GLY A 6 -7.93 7.75 15.47
C GLY A 6 -8.37 8.64 14.30
N THR A 7 -7.43 9.38 13.71
CA THR A 7 -7.70 10.44 12.71
C THR A 7 -8.27 9.91 11.39
N LYS A 8 -7.93 8.69 11.00
CA LYS A 8 -8.44 8.05 9.78
C LYS A 8 -9.60 7.14 10.15
N THR A 9 -10.82 7.66 10.02
CA THR A 9 -12.08 6.98 10.38
C THR A 9 -12.80 6.30 9.20
N GLY A 10 -12.20 6.36 8.01
CA GLY A 10 -12.75 5.79 6.79
C GLY A 10 -11.68 5.58 5.72
N ARG A 11 -12.10 5.22 4.51
CA ARG A 11 -11.18 5.02 3.38
C ARG A 11 -10.44 6.32 3.04
N SER A 12 -9.20 6.20 2.57
CA SER A 12 -8.43 7.31 2.01
C SER A 12 -8.09 7.04 0.54
N PRO A 13 -9.05 7.19 -0.40
CA PRO A 13 -8.84 6.84 -1.81
C PRO A 13 -7.67 7.58 -2.45
N ARG A 14 -7.40 8.82 -2.00
CA ARG A 14 -6.29 9.65 -2.48
C ARG A 14 -4.91 9.14 -2.08
N ASP A 15 -4.83 8.23 -1.11
CA ASP A 15 -3.58 7.66 -0.61
C ASP A 15 -3.27 6.32 -1.31
N LYS A 16 -4.24 5.71 -2.01
CA LYS A 16 -4.02 4.47 -2.76
C LYS A 16 -3.02 4.71 -3.89
N ARG A 17 -2.05 3.81 -4.02
CA ARG A 17 -1.07 3.78 -5.11
C ARG A 17 -0.98 2.35 -5.63
N VAL A 18 -0.69 2.17 -6.92
CA VAL A 18 -0.46 0.87 -7.54
C VAL A 18 0.79 0.98 -8.40
N VAL A 19 1.71 0.01 -8.25
CA VAL A 19 2.93 -0.05 -9.05
C VAL A 19 2.55 -0.32 -10.50
N LYS A 20 3.11 0.47 -11.42
CA LYS A 20 2.91 0.30 -12.86
C LYS A 20 4.11 -0.43 -13.46
N ASP A 21 4.01 -1.74 -13.53
CA ASP A 21 5.01 -2.64 -14.12
C ASP A 21 4.49 -3.26 -15.43
N GLU A 22 5.27 -4.15 -16.04
CA GLU A 22 4.90 -4.80 -17.30
C GLU A 22 3.59 -5.60 -17.22
N THR A 23 3.24 -6.10 -16.03
CA THR A 23 2.03 -6.90 -15.78
C THR A 23 0.81 -6.01 -15.53
N THR A 24 0.95 -4.99 -14.70
CA THR A 24 -0.18 -4.13 -14.29
C THR A 24 -0.47 -3.03 -15.30
N ALA A 25 0.52 -2.61 -16.10
CA ALA A 25 0.36 -1.54 -17.08
C ALA A 25 -0.75 -1.85 -18.10
N ASN A 26 -0.91 -3.12 -18.50
CA ASN A 26 -1.85 -3.54 -19.53
C ASN A 26 -3.16 -4.10 -18.96
N GLU A 27 -3.17 -4.58 -17.71
CA GLU A 27 -4.36 -5.17 -17.08
C GLU A 27 -5.23 -4.14 -16.35
N LEU A 28 -4.63 -3.07 -15.84
CA LEU A 28 -5.34 -2.09 -15.04
C LEU A 28 -5.85 -0.92 -15.86
N TRP A 29 -7.02 -0.42 -15.48
CA TRP A 29 -7.53 0.83 -16.01
C TRP A 29 -6.78 2.01 -15.39
N TRP A 30 -6.08 2.75 -16.24
CA TRP A 30 -5.37 3.98 -15.89
C TRP A 30 -6.07 5.23 -16.44
N GLY A 31 -5.84 6.39 -15.82
CA GLY A 31 -6.28 7.68 -16.34
C GLY A 31 -7.55 8.26 -15.70
N LYS A 32 -8.18 9.21 -16.40
CA LYS A 32 -9.25 10.05 -15.84
C LYS A 32 -10.47 9.20 -15.44
N GLY A 33 -10.84 9.28 -14.16
CA GLY A 33 -11.95 8.51 -13.58
C GLY A 33 -11.53 7.19 -12.94
N SER A 34 -10.28 6.73 -13.16
CA SER A 34 -9.76 5.55 -12.48
C SER A 34 -9.42 5.84 -11.02
N PRO A 35 -9.70 4.92 -10.08
CA PRO A 35 -9.22 5.00 -8.71
C PRO A 35 -7.74 4.61 -8.56
N ASN A 36 -7.07 4.17 -9.63
CA ASN A 36 -5.69 3.72 -9.60
C ASN A 36 -4.76 4.91 -9.87
N ILE A 37 -3.89 5.19 -8.90
CA ILE A 37 -2.86 6.22 -8.99
C ILE A 37 -1.53 5.50 -9.16
N GLU A 38 -0.81 5.78 -10.23
CA GLU A 38 0.45 5.10 -10.55
C GLU A 38 1.56 5.44 -9.54
N MET A 39 2.46 4.48 -9.35
CA MET A 39 3.69 4.57 -8.55
C MET A 39 4.79 3.83 -9.30
N ASP A 40 6.02 4.33 -9.22
CA ASP A 40 7.18 3.63 -9.75
C ASP A 40 7.64 2.52 -8.81
N GLU A 41 8.24 1.48 -9.39
CA GLU A 41 8.72 0.32 -8.65
C GLU A 41 9.78 0.69 -7.61
N HIS A 42 10.67 1.65 -7.91
CA HIS A 42 11.72 2.05 -6.99
C HIS A 42 11.15 2.70 -5.72
N THR A 43 10.19 3.62 -5.84
CA THR A 43 9.49 4.18 -4.67
C THR A 43 8.78 3.10 -3.86
N PHE A 44 8.15 2.12 -4.52
CA PHE A 44 7.55 0.99 -3.82
C PHE A 44 8.57 0.20 -3.01
N LEU A 45 9.74 -0.12 -3.58
CA LEU A 45 10.81 -0.83 -2.88
C LEU A 45 11.32 -0.06 -1.66
N VAL A 46 11.52 1.25 -1.79
CA VAL A 46 11.92 2.12 -0.67
C VAL A 46 10.87 2.13 0.44
N HIS A 47 9.58 2.21 0.08
CA HIS A 47 8.49 2.16 1.05
C HIS A 47 8.40 0.79 1.73
N ARG A 48 8.59 -0.29 0.97
CA ARG A 48 8.59 -1.66 1.47
C ARG A 48 9.71 -1.88 2.47
N GLU A 49 10.92 -1.44 2.17
CA GLU A 49 12.07 -1.51 3.07
C GLU A 49 11.77 -0.83 4.41
N ARG A 50 11.26 0.41 4.37
CA ARG A 50 10.86 1.15 5.59
C ARG A 50 9.80 0.44 6.43
N VAL A 51 8.81 -0.18 5.79
CA VAL A 51 7.78 -0.96 6.49
C VAL A 51 8.38 -2.21 7.13
N VAL A 52 9.25 -2.92 6.41
CA VAL A 52 9.95 -4.10 6.92
C VAL A 52 10.81 -3.72 8.12
N ASP A 53 11.59 -2.64 8.03
CA ASP A 53 12.42 -2.15 9.14
C ASP A 53 11.60 -1.79 10.36
N TYR A 54 10.50 -1.05 10.17
CA TYR A 54 9.59 -0.70 11.25
C TYR A 54 9.00 -1.96 11.91
N LEU A 55 8.50 -2.91 11.13
CA LEU A 55 7.93 -4.14 11.67
C LEU A 55 8.99 -4.98 12.42
N ASN A 56 10.21 -5.09 11.88
CA ASN A 56 11.31 -5.81 12.52
C ASN A 56 11.76 -5.19 13.85
N SER A 57 11.52 -3.89 14.06
CA SER A 57 11.80 -3.20 15.33
C SER A 57 10.77 -3.46 16.43
N LEU A 58 9.66 -4.15 16.14
CA LEU A 58 8.60 -4.44 17.11
C LEU A 58 8.80 -5.82 17.76
N ASP A 59 8.71 -5.87 19.09
CA ASP A 59 8.91 -7.11 19.88
C ASP A 59 7.89 -8.23 19.57
N LYS A 60 6.74 -7.91 18.98
CA LYS A 60 5.71 -8.87 18.58
C LYS A 60 5.11 -8.50 17.23
N VAL A 61 5.58 -9.16 16.18
CA VAL A 61 4.98 -9.06 14.84
C VAL A 61 3.89 -10.11 14.71
N GLY A 62 2.62 -9.68 14.69
CA GLY A 62 1.51 -10.56 14.31
C GLY A 62 1.67 -10.95 12.84
N GLN A 63 1.90 -12.24 12.59
CA GLN A 63 2.22 -12.78 11.28
C GLN A 63 0.99 -12.79 10.35
N PHE A 64 0.58 -11.62 9.86
CA PHE A 64 -0.37 -11.50 8.75
C PHE A 64 -0.13 -10.20 8.00
N VAL A 65 0.96 -10.12 7.24
CA VAL A 65 1.19 -9.03 6.28
C VAL A 65 1.32 -9.66 4.90
N ARG A 66 0.20 -9.78 4.17
CA ARG A 66 0.20 -10.12 2.75
C ARG A 66 0.50 -8.83 1.99
N LEU A 67 1.77 -8.57 1.74
CA LEU A 67 2.26 -7.37 1.02
C LEU A 67 2.01 -7.41 -0.50
N GLU A 68 1.38 -8.47 -1.01
CA GLU A 68 1.24 -8.70 -2.46
C GLU A 68 0.04 -8.01 -3.12
N PHE A 69 -0.66 -7.10 -2.42
CA PHE A 69 -1.80 -6.38 -2.99
C PHE A 69 -1.80 -4.88 -2.65
N PHE A 70 -0.64 -4.23 -2.82
CA PHE A 70 -0.58 -2.78 -3.06
C PHE A 70 -0.30 -2.53 -4.53
#